data_AF-A0A831YAG6-F1
#
_entry.id   AF-A0A831YAG6-F1
#
_cell.length_a   1.000
_cell.length_b   1.000
_cell.length_c   1.000
_cell.angle_alpha   90.00
_cell.angle_beta   90.00
_cell.angle_gamma   90.00
#
_symmetry.space_group_name_H-M   'P 1'
#
loop_
_entity.id
_entity.type
_entity.pdbx_description
1 polymer ?
#
loop_
_entity_poly.entity_id
_entity_poly.type
_entity_poly.pdbx_seq_one_letter_code
_entity_poly.pdbx_strand_id
1 'polypeptide(L)'
;MKLPFKFKKIGIIILNISLIVFSSYFILHSERLQEKISPQKFWQKKINTLSTELKNDDIKIKSLKLDLEKELALSTYTEKQAEIKAEEINENPHDIYFEMQDEQLKKVSEIKNQINLLTKDEKKIKTDLENAYSRVNSLK
;
A
#
# COMPACT_ATOMS: atom_id res chain seq x y z
N MET A 1 -40.71 37.35 19.06
CA MET A 1 -40.60 35.89 18.88
C MET A 1 -39.16 35.46 19.16
N LYS A 2 -38.90 34.76 20.27
CA LYS A 2 -37.55 34.26 20.63
C LYS A 2 -37.37 32.89 19.97
N LEU A 3 -36.64 32.83 18.85
CA LEU A 3 -36.23 31.56 18.24
C LEU A 3 -35.43 30.74 19.26
N PRO A 4 -35.83 29.50 19.59
CA PRO A 4 -35.18 28.74 20.65
C PRO A 4 -33.76 28.37 20.24
N PHE A 5 -32.81 28.55 21.16
CA PHE A 5 -31.36 28.34 21.04
C PHE A 5 -30.93 27.01 20.36
N LYS A 6 -31.82 26.01 20.31
CA LYS A 6 -31.60 24.73 19.63
C LYS A 6 -31.43 24.87 18.11
N PHE A 7 -32.15 25.79 17.44
CA PHE A 7 -32.01 25.98 15.99
C PHE A 7 -30.66 26.61 15.58
N LYS A 8 -30.07 27.46 16.43
CA LYS A 8 -28.72 28.01 16.17
C LYS A 8 -27.66 26.91 16.14
N LYS A 9 -27.73 25.93 17.05
CA LYS A 9 -26.76 24.82 17.10
C LYS A 9 -26.87 23.90 15.88
N ILE A 10 -28.09 23.58 15.44
CA ILE A 10 -28.33 22.75 14.24
C ILE A 10 -27.86 23.47 12.97
N GLY A 11 -28.12 24.78 12.86
CA GLY A 11 -27.62 25.59 11.75
C GLY A 11 -26.09 25.60 11.64
N ILE A 12 -25.39 25.67 12.77
CA ILE A 12 -23.91 25.58 12.80
C ILE A 12 -23.43 24.19 12.35
N ILE A 13 -24.12 23.12 12.72
CA ILE A 13 -23.76 21.76 12.29
C ILE A 13 -23.93 21.61 10.77
N ILE A 14 -25.07 22.05 10.22
CA ILE A 14 -25.34 22.00 8.78
C ILE A 14 -24.31 22.84 8.00
N LEU A 15 -23.95 24.01 8.51
CA LEU A 15 -22.95 24.88 7.88
C LEU A 15 -21.56 24.22 7.86
N ASN A 16 -21.16 23.57 8.96
CA ASN A 16 -19.88 22.85 9.02
C ASN A 16 -19.86 21.63 8.08
N ILE A 17 -20.94 20.84 8.04
CA ILE A 17 -21.05 19.71 7.09
C ILE A 17 -20.97 20.22 5.65
N SER A 18 -21.71 21.29 5.34
CA SER A 18 -21.68 21.91 4.02
C SER A 18 -20.27 22.39 3.65
N LEU A 19 -19.55 23.01 4.60
CA LEU A 19 -18.18 23.46 4.40
C LEU A 19 -17.25 22.28 4.08
N ILE A 20 -17.32 21.20 4.86
CA ILE A 20 -16.52 19.98 4.65
C ILE A 20 -16.79 19.41 3.26
N VAL A 21 -18.06 19.27 2.88
CA VAL A 21 -18.47 18.73 1.58
C VAL A 21 -17.95 19.62 0.44
N PHE A 22 -18.11 20.94 0.54
CA PHE A 22 -17.60 21.88 -0.46
C PHE A 22 -16.08 21.85 -0.58
N SER A 23 -15.36 21.78 0.54
CA SER A 23 -13.90 21.68 0.54
C SER A 23 -13.42 20.38 -0.12
N SER A 24 -14.01 19.23 0.23
CA SER A 24 -13.69 17.95 -0.41
C SER A 24 -13.99 17.96 -1.91
N TYR A 25 -15.12 18.53 -2.30
CA TYR A 25 -15.49 18.68 -3.72
C TYR A 25 -14.47 19.54 -4.48
N PHE A 26 -14.05 20.66 -3.89
CA PHE A 26 -13.08 21.57 -4.49
C PHE A 26 -11.71 20.92 -4.66
N ILE A 27 -11.25 20.16 -3.66
CA ILE A 27 -9.98 19.41 -3.75
C ILE A 27 -10.02 18.45 -4.95
N LEU A 28 -11.07 17.64 -5.08
CA LEU A 28 -11.22 16.70 -6.20
C LEU A 28 -11.31 17.39 -7.57
N HIS A 29 -11.94 18.57 -7.64
CA HIS A 29 -12.06 19.32 -8.89
C HIS A 29 -10.80 20.14 -9.23
N SER A 30 -9.98 20.46 -8.24
CA SER A 30 -8.77 21.27 -8.44
C SER A 30 -7.77 20.60 -9.37
N GLU A 31 -7.64 19.26 -9.31
CA GLU A 31 -6.77 18.50 -10.21
C GLU A 31 -7.22 18.59 -11.66
N ARG A 32 -8.52 18.45 -11.92
CA ARG A 32 -9.11 18.63 -13.26
C ARG A 32 -8.97 20.06 -13.78
N LEU A 33 -9.05 21.05 -12.89
CA LEU A 33 -8.81 22.45 -13.23
C LEU A 33 -7.34 22.69 -13.61
N GLN A 34 -6.41 22.12 -12.84
CA GLN A 34 -4.97 22.22 -13.12
C GLN A 34 -4.59 21.53 -14.44
N GLU A 35 -5.19 20.38 -14.73
CA GLU A 35 -5.05 19.68 -16.02
C GLU A 35 -5.49 20.57 -17.19
N LYS A 36 -6.59 21.32 -17.06
CA LYS A 36 -7.07 22.22 -18.12
C LYS A 36 -6.24 23.50 -18.28
N ILE A 37 -5.83 24.11 -17.17
CA ILE A 37 -5.15 25.42 -17.18
C ILE A 37 -3.66 25.27 -17.50
N SER A 38 -3.01 24.23 -16.99
CA SER A 38 -1.58 23.97 -17.21
C SER A 38 -1.33 22.48 -17.41
N PRO A 39 -1.79 21.92 -18.54
CA PRO A 39 -1.72 20.48 -18.80
C PRO A 39 -0.29 19.96 -18.73
N GLN A 40 0.67 20.69 -19.28
CA GLN A 40 2.08 20.28 -19.28
C GLN A 40 2.65 20.18 -17.86
N LYS A 41 2.41 21.16 -16.98
CA LYS A 41 2.88 21.11 -15.59
C LYS A 41 2.17 20.03 -14.78
N PHE A 42 0.87 19.84 -15.01
CA PHE A 42 0.07 18.80 -14.36
C PHE A 42 0.62 17.41 -14.68
N TRP A 43 0.76 17.08 -15.96
CA TRP A 43 1.22 15.77 -16.39
C TRP A 43 2.69 15.52 -16.02
N GLN A 44 3.55 16.55 -16.05
CA GLN A 44 4.93 16.44 -15.56
C GLN A 44 4.99 16.12 -14.06
N LYS A 45 4.16 16.77 -13.24
CA LYS A 45 4.04 16.46 -11.81
C LYS A 45 3.56 15.02 -11.61
N LYS A 46 2.56 14.59 -12.38
CA LYS A 46 2.03 13.22 -12.32
C LYS A 46 3.06 12.16 -12.71
N ILE A 47 3.88 12.40 -13.73
CA ILE A 47 5.01 11.55 -14.10
C ILE A 47 6.00 11.42 -12.93
N ASN A 48 6.35 12.53 -12.29
CA ASN A 48 7.27 12.51 -11.16
C ASN A 48 6.71 11.66 -10.00
N THR A 49 5.43 11.83 -9.67
CA THR A 49 4.76 11.04 -8.63
C THR A 49 4.76 9.54 -8.97
N LEU A 50 4.32 9.17 -10.16
CA LEU A 50 4.30 7.78 -10.62
C LEU A 50 5.70 7.16 -10.69
N SER A 51 6.72 7.95 -11.08
CA SER A 51 8.11 7.48 -11.12
C SER A 51 8.66 7.20 -9.72
N THR A 52 8.33 8.05 -8.75
CA THR A 52 8.71 7.83 -7.35
C THR A 52 8.00 6.62 -6.76
N GLU A 53 6.70 6.46 -7.04
CA GLU A 53 5.92 5.29 -6.62
C GLU A 53 6.52 3.98 -7.16
N LEU A 54 6.83 3.95 -8.46
CA LEU A 54 7.48 2.81 -9.11
C LEU A 54 8.82 2.44 -8.46
N LYS A 55 9.65 3.43 -8.12
CA LYS A 55 10.92 3.21 -7.42
C LYS A 55 10.71 2.63 -6.03
N ASN A 56 9.71 3.11 -5.30
CA ASN A 56 9.39 2.61 -3.97
C ASN A 56 8.91 1.16 -4.02
N ASP A 57 8.08 0.81 -5.00
CA ASP A 57 7.59 -0.56 -5.18
C ASP A 57 8.72 -1.52 -5.56
N ASP A 58 9.66 -1.11 -6.42
CA ASP A 58 10.86 -1.90 -6.73
C ASP A 58 11.71 -2.19 -5.47
N ILE A 59 11.90 -1.18 -4.61
CA ILE A 59 12.62 -1.35 -3.33
C ILE A 59 11.89 -2.35 -2.43
N LYS A 60 10.56 -2.24 -2.29
CA LYS A 60 9.76 -3.17 -1.47
C LYS A 60 9.77 -4.60 -2.02
N ILE A 61 9.67 -4.76 -3.34
CA ILE A 61 9.74 -6.09 -3.96
C ILE A 61 11.11 -6.72 -3.69
N LYS A 62 12.20 -5.96 -3.79
CA LYS A 62 13.55 -6.43 -3.47
C LYS A 62 13.69 -6.84 -2.00
N SER A 63 13.16 -6.04 -1.07
CA SER A 63 13.21 -6.39 0.35
C SER A 63 12.41 -7.67 0.65
N LEU A 64 11.19 -7.80 0.10
CA LEU A 64 10.36 -8.98 0.29
C LEU A 64 10.99 -10.25 -0.33
N LYS A 65 11.69 -10.13 -1.47
CA LYS A 65 12.44 -11.25 -2.04
C LYS A 65 13.57 -11.70 -1.13
N LEU A 66 14.29 -10.75 -0.52
CA LEU A 66 15.35 -11.07 0.42
C LEU A 66 14.81 -11.69 1.71
N ASP A 67 13.63 -11.25 2.19
CA ASP A 67 12.95 -11.89 3.32
C ASP A 67 12.46 -13.30 2.97
N LEU A 68 11.98 -13.51 1.75
CA LEU A 68 11.62 -14.84 1.25
C LEU A 68 12.84 -15.79 1.23
N GLU A 69 13.99 -15.32 0.75
CA GLU A 69 15.23 -16.10 0.75
C GLU A 69 15.68 -16.49 2.16
N LYS A 70 15.56 -15.56 3.12
CA LYS A 70 15.87 -15.84 4.53
C LYS A 70 14.94 -16.89 5.12
N GLU A 71 13.63 -16.76 4.93
CA GLU A 71 12.65 -17.73 5.45
C GLU A 71 12.85 -19.12 4.83
N LEU A 72 13.17 -19.18 3.53
CA LEU A 72 13.52 -20.45 2.88
C LEU A 72 14.81 -21.04 3.43
N ALA A 73 15.83 -20.23 3.72
CA ALA A 73 17.07 -20.71 4.34
C ALA A 73 16.87 -21.19 5.79
N LEU A 74 16.00 -20.51 6.55
CA LEU A 74 15.62 -20.84 7.92
C LEU A 74 14.98 -22.22 8.06
N SER A 75 14.32 -22.74 7.00
CA SER A 75 13.77 -24.09 6.97
C SER A 75 14.82 -25.20 7.22
N THR A 76 16.10 -24.91 6.98
CA THR A 76 17.23 -25.84 7.21
C THR A 76 17.68 -25.86 8.68
N TYR A 77 17.29 -24.85 9.47
CA TYR A 77 17.72 -24.69 10.87
C TYR A 77 16.62 -25.10 11.87
N THR A 78 15.41 -25.37 11.38
CA THR A 78 14.21 -25.60 12.19
C THR A 78 14.26 -26.91 12.99
N GLU A 79 14.95 -27.93 12.50
CA GLU A 79 15.05 -29.24 13.18
C GLU A 79 15.82 -29.16 14.50
N LYS A 80 16.97 -28.47 14.49
CA LYS A 80 17.76 -28.22 15.71
C LYS A 80 17.05 -27.34 16.73
N GLN A 81 16.24 -26.37 16.27
CA GLN A 81 15.45 -25.55 17.18
C GLN A 81 14.28 -26.31 17.80
N ALA A 82 13.69 -27.26 17.06
CA ALA A 82 12.63 -28.10 17.57
C ALA A 82 13.14 -29.05 18.67
N GLU A 83 14.34 -29.61 18.51
CA GLU A 83 15.01 -30.41 19.56
C GLU A 83 15.23 -29.59 20.85
N ILE A 84 15.78 -28.38 20.75
CA ILE A 84 16.04 -27.50 21.91
C ILE A 84 14.71 -27.11 22.59
N LYS A 85 13.69 -26.71 21.82
CA LYS A 85 12.37 -26.37 22.37
C LYS A 85 11.70 -27.56 23.04
N ALA A 86 11.75 -28.74 22.43
CA ALA A 86 11.19 -29.96 23.00
C ALA A 86 11.80 -30.31 24.34
N GLU A 87 13.11 -30.11 24.48
CA GLU A 87 13.81 -30.30 25.75
C GLU A 87 13.37 -29.29 26.82
N GLU A 88 13.07 -28.04 26.43
CA GLU A 88 12.57 -26.99 27.33
C GLU A 88 11.13 -27.23 27.82
N ILE A 89 10.24 -27.74 26.97
CA ILE A 89 8.81 -27.93 27.29
C ILE A 89 8.40 -29.38 27.56
N ASN A 90 9.37 -30.31 27.52
CA ASN A 90 9.17 -31.76 27.71
C ASN A 90 8.09 -32.35 26.78
N GLU A 91 8.10 -31.91 25.52
CA GLU A 91 7.23 -32.41 24.46
C GLU A 91 8.04 -33.18 23.40
N ASN A 92 7.35 -33.81 22.46
CA ASN A 92 7.99 -34.52 21.37
C ASN A 92 8.54 -33.51 20.33
N PRO A 93 9.85 -33.53 20.02
CA PRO A 93 10.46 -32.63 19.04
C PRO A 93 9.87 -32.74 17.64
N HIS A 94 9.33 -33.90 17.28
CA HIS A 94 8.66 -34.07 15.99
C HIS A 94 7.39 -33.20 15.86
N ASP A 95 6.58 -33.13 16.91
CA ASP A 95 5.31 -32.39 16.87
C ASP A 95 5.57 -30.88 16.79
N ILE A 96 6.55 -30.39 17.55
CA ILE A 96 7.02 -28.99 17.51
C ILE A 96 7.62 -28.65 16.15
N TYR A 97 8.40 -29.57 15.55
CA TYR A 97 9.01 -29.37 14.24
C TYR A 97 7.96 -29.19 13.14
N PHE A 98 6.91 -30.03 13.14
CA PHE A 98 5.82 -29.91 12.17
C PHE A 98 5.04 -28.60 12.32
N GLU A 99 4.74 -28.17 13.55
CA GLU A 99 4.07 -26.89 13.79
C GLU A 99 4.93 -25.70 13.32
N MET A 100 6.23 -25.72 13.62
CA MET A 100 7.17 -24.69 13.15
C MET A 100 7.30 -24.67 11.62
N GLN A 101 7.23 -25.82 10.96
CA GLN A 101 7.20 -25.89 9.50
C GLN A 101 5.92 -25.28 8.91
N ASP A 102 4.75 -25.57 9.49
CA ASP A 102 3.47 -25.03 9.02
C ASP A 102 3.40 -23.50 9.16
N GLU A 103 3.89 -22.95 10.28
CA GLU A 103 4.00 -21.50 10.45
C GLU A 103 4.95 -20.86 9.42
N GLN A 104 6.09 -21.50 9.14
CA GLN A 104 7.03 -21.03 8.12
C GLN A 104 6.42 -21.07 6.71
N LEU A 105 5.75 -22.17 6.36
CA LEU A 105 5.03 -22.31 5.08
C LEU A 105 3.98 -21.22 4.90
N LYS A 106 3.27 -20.87 5.97
CA LYS A 106 2.31 -19.76 5.97
C LYS A 106 2.99 -18.41 5.72
N LYS A 107 4.09 -18.09 6.42
CA LYS A 107 4.87 -16.86 6.21
C LYS A 107 5.42 -16.76 4.78
N VAL A 108 5.97 -17.84 4.25
CA VAL A 108 6.47 -17.94 2.87
C VAL A 108 5.33 -17.67 1.88
N SER A 109 4.15 -18.23 2.11
CA SER A 109 2.96 -18.00 1.28
C SER A 109 2.50 -16.53 1.33
N GLU A 110 2.47 -15.93 2.52
CA GLU A 110 2.12 -14.52 2.71
C GLU A 110 3.09 -13.58 1.98
N ILE A 111 4.40 -13.79 2.13
CA ILE A 111 5.43 -13.00 1.43
C ILE A 111 5.27 -13.14 -0.10
N LYS A 112 5.08 -14.36 -0.60
CA LYS A 112 4.82 -14.61 -2.03
C LYS A 112 3.59 -13.85 -2.53
N ASN A 113 2.50 -13.86 -1.77
CA ASN A 113 1.29 -13.14 -2.12
C ASN A 113 1.50 -11.62 -2.17
N GLN A 114 2.24 -11.06 -1.21
CA GLN A 114 2.59 -9.64 -1.21
C GLN A 114 3.44 -9.24 -2.42
N ILE A 115 4.47 -10.03 -2.75
CA ILE A 115 5.28 -9.82 -3.96
C ILE A 115 4.39 -9.84 -5.21
N ASN A 116 3.45 -10.77 -5.29
CA ASN A 116 2.58 -10.93 -6.45
C ASN A 116 1.60 -9.74 -6.61
N LEU A 117 1.08 -9.21 -5.49
CA LEU A 117 0.25 -8.01 -5.49
C LEU A 117 1.05 -6.78 -5.96
N LEU A 118 2.22 -6.54 -5.37
CA LEU A 118 3.09 -5.42 -5.75
C LEU A 118 3.55 -5.51 -7.20
N THR A 119 3.78 -6.71 -7.73
CA THR A 119 4.14 -6.91 -9.15
C THR A 119 3.00 -6.54 -10.09
N LYS A 120 1.74 -6.77 -9.67
CA LYS A 120 0.56 -6.33 -10.44
C LYS A 120 0.42 -4.81 -10.42
N ASP A 121 0.63 -4.20 -9.25
CA ASP A 121 0.59 -2.75 -9.09
C ASP A 121 1.71 -2.06 -9.89
N GLU A 122 2.92 -2.61 -9.88
CA GLU A 122 4.06 -2.12 -10.68
C GLU A 122 3.71 -2.08 -12.18
N LYS A 123 3.07 -3.13 -12.70
CA LYS A 123 2.63 -3.18 -14.11
C LYS A 123 1.63 -2.07 -14.42
N LYS A 124 0.67 -1.86 -13.53
CA LYS A 124 -0.34 -0.79 -13.67
C LYS A 124 0.32 0.58 -13.66
N ILE A 125 1.22 0.84 -12.72
CA ILE A 125 1.95 2.11 -12.62
C ILE A 125 2.79 2.36 -13.87
N LYS A 126 3.45 1.32 -14.42
CA LYS A 126 4.17 1.43 -15.70
C LYS A 126 3.26 1.85 -16.85
N THR A 127 2.10 1.22 -17.00
CA THR A 127 1.12 1.60 -18.02
C THR A 127 0.62 3.04 -17.82
N ASP A 128 0.33 3.45 -16.59
CA ASP A 128 -0.11 4.81 -16.28
C ASP A 128 0.99 5.85 -16.56
N LEU A 129 2.24 5.50 -16.33
CA LEU A 129 3.41 6.33 -16.61
C LEU A 129 3.66 6.47 -18.13
N GLU A 130 3.54 5.39 -18.90
CA GLU A 130 3.58 5.42 -20.37
C GLU A 130 2.47 6.33 -20.95
N ASN A 131 1.25 6.19 -20.42
CA ASN A 131 0.13 7.04 -20.79
C ASN A 131 0.40 8.52 -20.46
N ALA A 132 0.96 8.81 -19.28
CA ALA A 132 1.30 10.17 -18.87
C ALA A 132 2.39 10.78 -19.76
N TYR A 133 3.42 10.01 -20.14
CA TYR A 133 4.43 10.47 -21.10
C TYR A 133 3.84 10.75 -22.49
N SER A 134 2.96 9.87 -22.99
CA SER A 134 2.25 10.08 -24.25
C SER A 134 1.46 11.40 -24.23
N ARG A 135 0.75 11.69 -23.14
CA ARG A 135 0.03 12.96 -22.95
C ARG A 135 0.95 14.17 -23.00
N VAL A 136 2.09 14.15 -22.29
CA VAL A 136 3.06 15.26 -22.34
C VAL A 136 3.63 15.46 -23.75
N ASN A 137 3.96 14.37 -24.44
CA ASN A 137 4.52 14.44 -25.80
C ASN A 137 3.50 14.95 -26.83
N SER A 138 2.21 14.66 -26.64
CA SER A 138 1.12 15.18 -27.50
C SER A 138 0.83 16.67 -27.33
N LEU A 139 1.34 17.29 -26.25
CA LEU A 139 1.14 18.71 -25.92
C LEU A 139 2.31 19.60 -26.40
N LYS A 140 3.37 19.00 -26.95
CA LYS A 140 4.51 19.70 -27.56
C LYS A 140 4.26 19.94 -29.04
#